data_AF-A0A948NJX9-F1
#
_entry.id   AF-A0A948NJX9-F1
#
_cell.length_a   1.000
_cell.length_b   1.000
_cell.length_c   1.000
_cell.angle_alpha   90.00
_cell.angle_beta   90.00
_cell.angle_gamma   90.00
#
_symmetry.space_group_name_H-M   'P 1'
#
loop_
_entity.id
_entity.type
_entity.pdbx_description
1 polymer ?
#
loop_
_entity_poly.entity_id
_entity_poly.type
_entity_poly.pdbx_seq_one_letter_code
_entity_poly.pdbx_strand_id
1 'polypeptide(L)'
;MRNQRNHLSKIIWSDSTVAGYSFDSLSKVFELNVVDYQGKKLNVVFSNVECNFLDDPVYIVNACFSELNGLSIAEFSDDDGVVIKLIFANSEILCV
;
A
#
# COMPACT_ATOMS: atom_id res chain seq x y z
N MET A 1 -5.88 19.74 9.20
CA MET A 1 -5.75 18.45 8.49
C MET A 1 -4.29 18.06 8.50
N ARG A 2 -3.85 17.24 9.48
CA ARG A 2 -2.45 16.86 9.66
C ARG A 2 -2.38 15.35 9.95
N ASN A 3 -1.45 14.68 9.29
CA ASN A 3 -0.81 13.41 9.67
C ASN A 3 -1.50 12.07 9.40
N GLN A 4 -1.89 11.77 8.14
CA GLN A 4 -2.00 10.36 7.71
C GLN A 4 -0.75 9.85 6.96
N ARG A 5 -0.02 10.73 6.24
CA ARG A 5 1.28 10.38 5.59
C ARG A 5 2.37 9.88 6.54
N ASN A 6 2.27 10.21 7.83
CA ASN A 6 3.29 9.85 8.82
C ASN A 6 3.23 8.39 9.28
N HIS A 7 2.29 7.58 8.79
CA HIS A 7 2.13 6.19 9.24
C HIS A 7 2.67 5.17 8.23
N LEU A 8 2.41 5.37 6.92
CA LEU A 8 2.88 4.45 5.88
C LEU A 8 4.40 4.45 5.69
N SER A 9 5.04 5.62 5.81
CA SER A 9 6.49 5.75 5.76
C SER A 9 7.22 5.16 6.97
N LYS A 10 6.49 4.73 8.02
CA LYS A 10 7.04 4.04 9.19
C LYS A 10 6.98 2.52 9.07
N ILE A 11 6.28 1.98 8.07
CA ILE A 11 6.32 0.55 7.77
C ILE A 11 7.65 0.26 7.08
N ILE A 12 8.31 -0.81 7.50
CA ILE A 12 9.46 -1.35 6.79
C ILE A 12 8.92 -2.22 5.67
N TRP A 13 8.99 -1.71 4.44
CA TRP A 13 8.50 -2.41 3.26
C TRP A 13 9.52 -3.38 2.66
N SER A 14 10.80 -3.26 3.02
CA SER A 14 11.85 -4.17 2.55
C SER A 14 11.49 -5.62 2.87
N ASP A 15 11.53 -6.46 1.84
CA ASP A 15 11.33 -7.91 1.92
C ASP A 15 10.00 -8.31 2.57
N SER A 16 8.95 -7.49 2.38
CA SER A 16 7.61 -7.79 2.87
C SER A 16 6.90 -8.76 1.94
N THR A 17 6.38 -9.86 2.49
CA THR A 17 5.58 -10.80 1.69
C THR A 17 4.13 -10.34 1.66
N VAL A 18 3.49 -10.38 0.49
CA VAL A 18 2.06 -10.07 0.36
C VAL A 18 1.27 -11.32 0.72
N ALA A 19 0.59 -11.27 1.86
CA ALA A 19 -0.28 -12.37 2.31
C ALA A 19 -1.62 -12.38 1.56
N GLY A 20 -2.02 -11.21 1.04
CA GLY A 20 -3.21 -11.06 0.22
C GLY A 20 -3.57 -9.59 0.03
N TYR A 21 -4.36 -9.31 -0.99
CA TYR A 21 -4.90 -7.99 -1.24
C TYR A 21 -6.33 -8.10 -1.77
N SER A 22 -7.12 -7.05 -1.60
CA SER A 22 -8.48 -6.99 -2.14
C SER A 22 -8.79 -5.58 -2.60
N PHE A 23 -9.61 -5.47 -3.65
CA PHE A 23 -10.12 -4.20 -4.13
C PHE A 23 -11.63 -4.27 -4.28
N ASP A 24 -12.36 -3.50 -3.48
CA ASP A 24 -13.79 -3.28 -3.67
C ASP A 24 -13.99 -2.06 -4.58
N SER A 25 -14.40 -2.33 -5.81
CA SER A 25 -14.62 -1.31 -6.83
C SER A 25 -15.85 -0.44 -6.57
N LEU A 26 -16.82 -0.91 -5.78
CA LEU A 26 -18.03 -0.17 -5.41
C LEU A 26 -17.73 0.85 -4.31
N SER A 27 -17.08 0.40 -3.22
CA SER A 27 -16.70 1.29 -2.12
C SER A 27 -15.38 2.04 -2.35
N LYS A 28 -14.64 1.70 -3.42
CA LYS A 28 -13.31 2.27 -3.74
C LYS A 28 -12.32 2.10 -2.60
N VAL A 29 -12.34 0.92 -1.99
CA VAL A 29 -11.43 0.54 -0.90
C VAL A 29 -10.47 -0.53 -1.39
N PHE A 30 -9.19 -0.34 -1.13
CA PHE A 30 -8.14 -1.33 -1.38
C PHE A 30 -7.51 -1.73 -0.05
N GLU A 31 -7.41 -3.03 0.18
CA GLU A 31 -6.76 -3.60 1.36
C GLU A 31 -5.52 -4.38 0.93
N LEU A 32 -4.42 -4.14 1.63
CA LEU A 32 -3.15 -4.79 1.41
C LEU A 32 -2.66 -5.42 2.71
N ASN A 33 -2.61 -6.75 2.73
CA ASN A 33 -2.13 -7.53 3.87
C ASN A 33 -0.69 -7.97 3.59
N VAL A 34 0.23 -7.52 4.43
CA VAL A 34 1.65 -7.85 4.33
C VAL A 34 2.16 -8.47 5.61
N VAL A 35 3.18 -9.31 5.45
CA VAL A 35 4.02 -9.83 6.53
C VAL A 35 5.40 -9.23 6.33
N ASP A 36 5.86 -8.43 7.29
CA ASP A 36 7.20 -7.85 7.23
C ASP A 36 8.29 -8.92 7.47
N TYR A 37 9.56 -8.54 7.27
CA TYR A 37 10.71 -9.44 7.47
C TYR A 37 10.87 -9.98 8.90
N GLN A 38 10.20 -9.37 9.90
CA GLN A 38 10.18 -9.83 11.29
C GLN A 38 9.00 -10.78 11.56
N GLY A 39 8.16 -11.05 10.56
CA GLY A 39 6.97 -11.87 10.69
C GLY A 39 5.74 -11.13 11.24
N LYS A 40 5.79 -9.80 11.35
CA LYS A 40 4.65 -9.00 11.83
C LYS A 40 3.63 -8.84 10.72
N LYS A 41 2.36 -9.09 11.06
CA LYS A 41 1.23 -8.90 10.15
C LYS A 41 0.74 -7.46 10.18
N LEU A 42 0.56 -6.88 9.00
CA LEU A 42 0.04 -5.54 8.82
C LEU A 42 -1.07 -5.60 7.78
N ASN A 43 -2.22 -5.02 8.12
CA ASN A 43 -3.26 -4.73 7.14
C ASN A 43 -3.27 -3.22 6.88
N VAL A 44 -3.11 -2.83 5.62
CA VAL A 44 -3.11 -1.44 5.19
C VAL A 44 -4.32 -1.20 4.31
N VAL A 45 -5.18 -0.29 4.74
CA VAL A 45 -6.44 0.02 4.06
C VAL A 45 -6.34 1.40 3.42
N PHE A 46 -6.64 1.47 2.13
CA PHE A 46 -6.67 2.69 1.32
C PHE A 46 -8.12 2.96 0.90
N SER A 47 -8.56 4.21 1.04
CA SER A 47 -9.94 4.62 0.71
C SER A 47 -9.98 5.70 -0.36
N ASN A 48 -11.06 5.69 -1.13
CA ASN A 48 -11.23 6.48 -2.36
C ASN A 48 -10.05 6.26 -3.31
N VAL A 49 -9.77 4.99 -3.60
CA VAL A 49 -8.59 4.59 -4.37
C VAL A 49 -8.92 4.43 -5.86
N GLU A 50 -8.01 4.90 -6.68
CA GLU A 50 -7.83 4.45 -8.06
C GLU A 50 -6.61 3.52 -8.08
N CYS A 51 -6.83 2.28 -8.49
CA CYS A 51 -5.82 1.23 -8.44
C CYS A 51 -5.41 0.81 -9.84
N ASN A 52 -4.10 0.75 -10.09
CA ASN A 52 -3.51 0.15 -11.28
C ASN A 52 -2.58 -1.00 -10.85
N PHE A 53 -2.98 -2.23 -11.18
CA PHE A 53 -2.11 -3.41 -11.05
C PHE A 53 -1.29 -3.55 -12.32
N LEU A 54 0.02 -3.57 -12.17
CA LEU A 54 0.97 -3.79 -13.26
C LEU A 54 1.40 -5.25 -13.31
N ASP A 55 1.45 -5.90 -12.15
CA ASP A 55 1.66 -7.33 -11.98
C ASP A 55 0.97 -7.83 -10.71
N ASP A 56 0.91 -9.15 -10.52
CA ASP A 56 0.41 -9.80 -9.31
C ASP A 56 1.46 -9.73 -8.18
N PRO A 57 1.23 -8.94 -7.12
CA PRO A 57 2.23 -8.71 -6.09
C PRO A 57 2.36 -9.94 -5.16
N VAL A 58 3.50 -10.61 -5.22
CA VAL A 58 3.83 -11.73 -4.31
C VAL A 58 4.67 -11.23 -3.13
N TYR A 59 5.58 -10.30 -3.37
CA TYR A 59 6.41 -9.65 -2.38
C TYR A 59 6.59 -8.18 -2.76
N ILE A 60 6.91 -7.36 -1.77
CA ILE A 60 7.18 -5.93 -1.91
C ILE A 60 8.57 -5.74 -1.30
N VAL A 61 9.51 -5.20 -2.07
CA VAL A 61 10.84 -4.82 -1.60
C VAL A 61 10.91 -3.35 -1.23
N ASN A 62 9.98 -2.53 -1.75
CA ASN A 62 9.95 -1.12 -1.44
C ASN A 62 8.56 -0.52 -1.66
N ALA A 63 8.29 0.58 -0.96
CA ALA A 63 7.13 1.43 -1.22
C ALA A 63 7.53 2.90 -1.25
N CYS A 64 7.12 3.60 -2.31
CA CYS A 64 7.29 5.04 -2.46
C CYS A 64 5.96 5.76 -2.25
N PHE A 65 5.98 6.84 -1.48
CA PHE A 65 4.80 7.66 -1.20
C PHE A 65 5.05 9.09 -1.66
N SER A 66 4.17 9.61 -2.52
CA SER A 66 4.29 10.96 -3.06
C SER A 66 2.93 11.69 -3.10
N GLU A 67 2.94 12.96 -3.49
CA GLU A 67 1.74 13.75 -3.72
C GLU A 67 1.81 14.38 -5.11
N LEU A 68 0.69 14.33 -5.82
CA LEU A 68 0.50 15.10 -7.06
C LEU A 68 -0.85 15.79 -7.02
N ASN A 69 -0.85 17.12 -7.12
CA ASN A 69 -2.07 17.96 -7.16
C ASN A 69 -3.06 17.68 -6.01
N GLY A 70 -2.57 17.46 -4.79
CA GLY A 70 -3.42 17.18 -3.63
C GLY A 70 -3.87 15.72 -3.48
N LEU A 71 -3.52 14.83 -4.41
CA LEU A 71 -3.78 13.39 -4.32
C LEU A 71 -2.54 12.66 -3.82
N SER A 72 -2.73 11.68 -2.93
CA SER A 72 -1.63 10.84 -2.44
C SER A 72 -1.43 9.67 -3.39
N ILE A 73 -0.17 9.34 -3.65
CA ILE A 73 0.22 8.24 -4.52
C ILE A 73 1.06 7.25 -3.71
N ALA A 74 0.74 5.96 -3.79
CA ALA A 74 1.57 4.88 -3.28
C ALA A 74 2.00 3.98 -4.45
N GLU A 75 3.30 3.76 -4.57
CA GLU A 75 3.89 2.85 -5.55
C GLU A 75 4.61 1.75 -4.78
N PHE A 76 4.14 0.52 -4.93
CA PHE A 76 4.76 -0.66 -4.34
C PHE A 76 5.56 -1.38 -5.40
N SER A 77 6.78 -1.76 -5.05
CA SER A 77 7.74 -2.36 -5.97
C SER A 77 8.26 -3.68 -5.47
N ASP A 78 8.57 -4.56 -6.41
CA ASP A 78 9.37 -5.78 -6.24
C ASP A 78 10.77 -5.59 -6.88
N ASP A 79 11.49 -6.68 -7.13
CA ASP A 79 12.83 -6.62 -7.74
C ASP A 79 12.82 -6.14 -9.21
N ASP A 80 11.70 -6.30 -9.91
CA ASP A 80 11.56 -6.02 -11.34
C ASP A 80 10.95 -4.63 -11.62
N GLY A 81 10.26 -4.03 -10.65
CA GLY A 81 9.76 -2.66 -10.76
C GLY A 81 8.53 -2.38 -9.91
N VAL A 82 7.69 -1.44 -10.34
CA VAL A 82 6.41 -1.14 -9.66
C VAL A 82 5.38 -2.20 -10.04
N VAL A 83 4.78 -2.84 -9.04
CA VAL A 83 3.76 -3.89 -9.22
C VAL A 83 2.34 -3.37 -8.92
N ILE A 84 2.23 -2.44 -7.96
CA ILE A 84 0.95 -1.80 -7.60
C ILE A 84 1.16 -0.29 -7.56
N LYS A 85 0.28 0.45 -8.22
CA LYS A 85 0.18 1.91 -8.07
C LYS A 85 -1.22 2.32 -7.65
N LEU A 86 -1.29 3.02 -6.52
CA LEU A 86 -2.52 3.53 -5.93
C LEU A 86 -2.52 5.05 -5.94
N ILE A 87 -3.62 5.65 -6.34
CA ILE A 87 -3.93 7.06 -6.06
C ILE A 87 -5.07 7.05 -5.05
N PHE A 88 -4.88 7.66 -3.88
CA PHE A 88 -5.83 7.56 -2.77
C PHE A 88 -6.01 8.87 -2.02
N ALA A 89 -7.16 9.01 -1.36
CA ALA A 89 -7.43 10.16 -0.51
C ALA A 89 -6.90 9.95 0.92
N ASN A 90 -7.15 8.77 1.50
CA ASN A 90 -6.79 8.44 2.88
C ASN A 90 -6.29 7.00 3.00
N SER A 91 -5.52 6.74 4.05
CA SER A 91 -4.97 5.42 4.37
C SER A 91 -4.92 5.20 5.88
N GLU A 92 -5.12 3.96 6.31
CA GLU A 92 -4.96 3.51 7.70
C GLU A 92 -4.18 2.19 7.79
N ILE A 93 -3.52 1.97 8.92
CA ILE A 93 -2.80 0.73 9.22
C ILE A 93 -3.48 0.08 10.42
N LEU A 94 -4.01 -1.11 10.19
CA LEU A 94 -4.56 -1.98 11.22
C LEU A 94 -3.49 -3.02 11.56
N CYS A 95 -2.93 -2.94 12.77
CA CYS A 95 -2.06 -4.02 13.28
C CYS A 95 -2.96 -5.19 13.69
N VAL A 96 -2.66 -6.38 13.16
CA VAL A 96 -3.41 -7.63 13.43
C VAL A 96 -2.60 -8.53 14.33
#